data_AF-Q3JD38-F1
#
_entry.id   AF-Q3JD38-F1
#
_cell.length_a   1.000
_cell.length_b   1.000
_cell.length_c   1.000
_cell.angle_alpha   90.00
_cell.angle_beta   90.00
_cell.angle_gamma   90.00
#
_symmetry.space_group_name_H-M   'P 1'
#
loop_
_entity.id
_entity.type
_entity.pdbx_description
1 polymer ?
#
loop_
_entity_poly.entity_id
_entity_poly.type
_entity_poly.pdbx_seq_one_letter_code
_entity_poly.pdbx_strand_id
1 'polypeptide(L)'
;MPTTAPKLHFLHIPKTAGTSVTQFLQRQYDLDQIVFETTWRELFEYQPRMPKLKLFRGHFGINLSQMIGPEFKVITFLREPVSRVISQYYHVRKRATEGLNQFAGEMELAEFMHHKQGRKLCRNLQTRYIGRSLEVGQLWAHPAVLNIPPDRFFDDLASPLLLEQAKQNLNGFFFVGLTEYYDISMLLLCHKLAALPELDAVKRRERERDAKRVPTEVLQHLEAENQLDMELYRHGKTLLVHDLASEFNLPEIASMPVEAALDYVNERKSNLSEACLSRYGRRMRAEQQENWEWDVSMAFQGTGWSDAHGRLGETPHRWSGPKLISTVDAPVDPRRDYEITIHILRFMTGRNQRQLEVHTSSGPISLKGRKMGSGWVGQGIVNGQSTEDPFLRLSFHVPETVSVAELGGDPNDTDKRGFALRAIILNPIPASQKR
;
A
#
# COMPACT_ATOMS: atom_id res chain seq x y z
N MET A 1 13.78 12.79 -15.04
CA MET A 1 13.23 11.85 -14.05
C MET A 1 13.27 10.47 -14.66
N PRO A 2 13.61 9.40 -13.92
CA PRO A 2 13.52 8.05 -14.45
C PRO A 2 12.07 7.78 -14.89
N THR A 3 11.87 7.25 -16.09
CA THR A 3 10.58 6.87 -16.68
C THR A 3 10.03 5.56 -16.12
N THR A 4 10.74 4.93 -15.19
CA THR A 4 10.40 3.62 -14.61
C THR A 4 10.35 3.71 -13.10
N ALA A 5 9.34 3.07 -12.49
CA ALA A 5 9.23 2.95 -11.03
C ALA A 5 10.52 2.35 -10.43
N PRO A 6 11.02 2.89 -9.29
CA PRO A 6 12.25 2.41 -8.68
C PRO A 6 12.12 0.97 -8.20
N LYS A 7 13.23 0.24 -8.08
CA LYS A 7 13.24 -1.04 -7.39
C LYS A 7 13.10 -0.79 -5.88
N LEU A 8 12.08 -1.37 -5.25
CA LEU A 8 11.75 -1.15 -3.84
C LEU A 8 11.72 -2.45 -3.05
N HIS A 9 12.20 -2.37 -1.82
CA HIS A 9 11.88 -3.31 -0.76
C HIS A 9 11.03 -2.59 0.29
N PHE A 10 9.75 -2.94 0.34
CA PHE A 10 8.90 -2.55 1.45
C PHE A 10 9.13 -3.47 2.64
N LEU A 11 9.99 -3.02 3.54
CA LEU A 11 10.24 -3.65 4.83
C LEU A 11 9.00 -3.44 5.70
N HIS A 12 8.06 -4.37 5.59
CA HIS A 12 6.77 -4.28 6.26
C HIS A 12 6.90 -4.81 7.69
N ILE A 13 6.77 -3.91 8.66
CA ILE A 13 6.69 -4.28 10.07
C ILE A 13 5.21 -4.51 10.43
N PRO A 14 4.86 -5.60 11.13
CA PRO A 14 3.48 -5.82 11.52
C PRO A 14 2.86 -4.62 12.26
N LYS A 15 1.66 -4.24 11.82
CA LYS A 15 0.79 -3.20 12.43
C LYS A 15 1.24 -1.75 12.25
N THR A 16 2.04 -1.46 11.24
CA THR A 16 2.48 -0.09 10.87
C THR A 16 1.87 0.39 9.55
N ALA A 17 0.54 0.37 9.45
CA ALA A 17 -0.23 0.75 8.24
C ALA A 17 0.05 -0.07 6.96
N GLY A 18 0.76 -1.20 7.05
CA GLY A 18 1.27 -1.86 5.86
C GLY A 18 0.25 -2.49 4.92
N THR A 19 -1.01 -2.73 5.31
CA THR A 19 -2.04 -3.12 4.32
C THR A 19 -2.23 -2.01 3.30
N SER A 20 -2.62 -0.80 3.72
CA SER A 20 -2.91 0.31 2.80
C SER A 20 -1.69 0.74 1.97
N VAL A 21 -0.50 0.77 2.58
CA VAL A 21 0.75 1.08 1.88
C VAL A 21 1.07 0.01 0.83
N THR A 22 0.83 -1.25 1.15
CA THR A 22 1.00 -2.35 0.20
C THR A 22 0.09 -2.20 -1.01
N GLN A 23 -1.20 -1.90 -0.82
CA GLN A 23 -2.14 -1.70 -1.93
C GLN A 23 -1.71 -0.54 -2.82
N PHE A 24 -1.26 0.56 -2.20
CA PHE A 24 -0.73 1.72 -2.90
C PHE A 24 0.49 1.35 -3.76
N LEU A 25 1.48 0.64 -3.19
CA LEU A 25 2.70 0.24 -3.89
C LEU A 25 2.41 -0.75 -5.03
N GLN A 26 1.51 -1.72 -4.83
CA GLN A 26 1.17 -2.71 -5.86
C GLN A 26 0.57 -2.12 -7.13
N ARG A 27 -0.02 -0.93 -7.06
CA ARG A 27 -0.51 -0.22 -8.26
C ARG A 27 0.61 0.40 -9.09
N GLN A 28 1.80 0.55 -8.51
CA GLN A 28 2.95 1.20 -9.15
C GLN A 28 3.79 0.24 -10.00
N TYR A 29 3.49 -1.06 -9.97
CA TYR A 29 4.26 -2.11 -10.64
C TYR A 29 3.34 -3.09 -11.37
N ASP A 30 3.86 -3.69 -12.43
CA ASP A 30 3.20 -4.80 -13.10
C ASP A 30 3.20 -6.03 -12.17
N LEU A 31 2.17 -6.88 -12.25
CA LEU A 31 2.00 -8.03 -11.37
C LEU A 31 3.20 -9.00 -11.44
N ASP A 32 3.84 -9.13 -12.61
CA ASP A 32 5.00 -10.01 -12.78
C ASP A 32 6.31 -9.43 -12.23
N GLN A 33 6.29 -8.17 -11.75
CA GLN A 33 7.39 -7.47 -11.10
C GLN A 33 7.29 -7.50 -9.56
N ILE A 34 6.21 -8.06 -9.00
CA ILE A 34 5.90 -8.04 -7.56
C ILE A 34 6.07 -9.42 -6.96
N VAL A 35 6.69 -9.49 -5.77
CA VAL A 35 6.66 -10.70 -4.94
C VAL A 35 5.48 -10.63 -3.97
N PHE A 36 4.60 -11.62 -4.02
CA PHE A 36 3.40 -11.69 -3.16
C PHE A 36 3.62 -12.47 -1.86
N GLU A 37 4.71 -13.21 -1.80
CA GLU A 37 4.97 -14.27 -0.83
C GLU A 37 5.30 -13.79 0.58
N THR A 38 5.15 -14.72 1.53
CA THR A 38 5.23 -14.42 2.97
C THR A 38 6.29 -15.22 3.72
N THR A 39 6.87 -16.24 3.07
CA THR A 39 7.92 -17.08 3.65
C THR A 39 9.22 -17.03 2.86
N TRP A 40 10.33 -17.39 3.51
CA TRP A 40 11.64 -17.46 2.85
C TRP A 40 11.66 -18.53 1.75
N ARG A 41 11.00 -19.67 1.96
CA ARG A 41 10.90 -20.73 0.94
C ARG A 41 10.27 -20.21 -0.35
N GLU A 42 9.09 -19.61 -0.23
CA GLU A 42 8.34 -19.08 -1.37
C GLU A 42 9.17 -18.01 -2.11
N LEU A 43 9.89 -17.14 -1.38
CA LEU A 43 10.78 -16.15 -1.99
C LEU A 43 11.85 -16.78 -2.90
N PHE A 44 12.42 -17.93 -2.53
CA PHE A 44 13.43 -18.59 -3.36
C PHE A 44 12.88 -19.16 -4.67
N GLU A 45 11.58 -19.49 -4.72
CA GLU A 45 10.94 -19.92 -5.97
C GLU A 45 10.96 -18.81 -7.03
N TYR A 46 11.15 -17.55 -6.61
CA TYR A 46 11.30 -16.41 -7.51
C TYR A 46 12.73 -16.22 -8.01
N GLN A 47 13.72 -17.01 -7.58
CA GLN A 47 15.11 -16.90 -8.02
C GLN A 47 15.26 -16.80 -9.56
N PRO A 48 14.56 -17.61 -10.38
CA PRO A 48 14.63 -17.50 -11.84
C PRO A 48 14.05 -16.19 -12.40
N ARG A 49 13.18 -15.51 -11.63
CA ARG A 49 12.48 -14.27 -12.02
C ARG A 49 13.09 -13.00 -11.44
N MET A 50 14.11 -13.11 -10.56
CA MET A 50 14.77 -11.99 -9.89
C MET A 50 15.12 -10.80 -10.79
N PRO A 51 15.62 -10.98 -12.05
CA PRO A 51 15.92 -9.85 -12.92
C PRO A 51 14.73 -8.95 -13.27
N LYS A 52 13.50 -9.51 -13.27
CA LYS A 52 12.27 -8.78 -13.58
C LYS A 52 11.64 -8.13 -12.36
N LEU A 53 11.97 -8.58 -11.15
CA LEU A 53 11.35 -8.11 -9.92
C LEU A 53 11.77 -6.67 -9.61
N LYS A 54 10.79 -5.87 -9.21
CA LYS A 54 10.98 -4.47 -8.80
C LYS A 54 10.35 -4.14 -7.46
N LEU A 55 9.42 -4.96 -6.95
CA LEU A 55 8.82 -4.76 -5.64
C LEU A 55 8.91 -6.03 -4.80
N PHE A 56 9.75 -5.99 -3.78
CA PHE A 56 9.71 -6.93 -2.67
C PHE A 56 8.88 -6.33 -1.54
N ARG A 57 7.98 -7.13 -0.96
CA ARG A 57 7.19 -6.75 0.21
C ARG A 57 7.07 -7.94 1.13
N GLY A 58 6.93 -7.67 2.42
CA GLY A 58 6.66 -8.71 3.40
C GLY A 58 7.42 -8.52 4.70
N HIS A 59 7.30 -9.51 5.56
CA HIS A 59 7.75 -9.44 6.94
C HIS A 59 9.19 -9.93 7.13
N PHE A 60 10.07 -9.70 6.15
CA PHE A 60 11.43 -10.24 6.08
C PHE A 60 12.49 -9.46 6.88
N GLY A 61 12.17 -8.23 7.30
CA GLY A 61 13.13 -7.34 7.96
C GLY A 61 14.28 -6.93 7.04
N ILE A 62 15.34 -6.34 7.62
CA ILE A 62 16.47 -5.79 6.86
C ILE A 62 17.24 -6.83 6.03
N ASN A 63 17.15 -8.11 6.42
CA ASN A 63 17.88 -9.22 5.81
C ASN A 63 17.56 -9.41 4.33
N LEU A 64 16.32 -9.13 3.92
CA LEU A 64 15.96 -9.22 2.52
C LEU A 64 16.73 -8.20 1.67
N SER A 65 16.92 -6.97 2.17
CA SER A 65 17.71 -5.95 1.48
C SER A 65 19.15 -6.40 1.23
N GLN A 66 19.73 -7.15 2.17
CA GLN A 66 21.09 -7.68 2.04
C GLN A 66 21.19 -8.75 0.95
N MET A 67 20.10 -9.46 0.64
CA MET A 67 20.05 -10.51 -0.38
C MET A 67 19.77 -9.99 -1.79
N ILE A 68 18.84 -9.04 -1.93
CA ILE A 68 18.34 -8.58 -3.24
C ILE A 68 19.24 -7.53 -3.89
N GLY A 69 20.21 -6.98 -3.15
CA GLY A 69 21.21 -6.06 -3.67
C GLY A 69 20.90 -4.58 -3.45
N PRO A 70 21.92 -3.70 -3.59
CA PRO A 70 21.85 -2.28 -3.26
C PRO A 70 20.98 -1.46 -4.23
N GLU A 71 20.58 -2.02 -5.38
CA GLU A 71 19.67 -1.34 -6.30
C GLU A 71 18.24 -1.23 -5.78
N PHE A 72 17.88 -2.06 -4.79
CA PHE A 72 16.58 -2.00 -4.14
C PHE A 72 16.61 -1.00 -3.00
N LYS A 73 15.84 0.07 -3.19
CA LYS A 73 15.66 1.10 -2.17
C LYS A 73 14.71 0.59 -1.09
N VAL A 74 15.14 0.69 0.17
CA VAL A 74 14.34 0.24 1.31
C VAL A 74 13.38 1.33 1.73
N ILE A 75 12.12 0.96 1.93
CA ILE A 75 11.09 1.82 2.50
C ILE A 75 10.41 1.12 3.67
N THR A 76 10.01 1.87 4.68
CA THR A 76 9.29 1.31 5.84
C THR A 76 8.29 2.31 6.42
N PHE A 77 7.40 1.78 7.27
CA PHE A 77 6.57 2.57 8.15
C PHE A 77 6.81 2.14 9.60
N LEU A 78 6.96 3.11 10.48
CA LEU A 78 6.95 2.92 11.93
C LEU A 78 5.59 3.30 12.51
N ARG A 79 5.42 2.95 13.79
CA ARG A 79 4.27 3.33 14.61
C ARG A 79 4.73 3.59 16.03
N GLU A 80 4.00 4.44 16.74
CA GLU A 80 4.19 4.62 18.18
C GLU A 80 4.20 3.23 18.87
N PRO A 81 5.29 2.86 19.57
CA PRO A 81 5.52 1.48 19.99
C PRO A 81 4.41 0.87 20.85
N VAL A 82 3.84 1.61 21.80
CA VAL A 82 2.76 1.11 22.66
C VAL A 82 1.51 0.83 21.84
N SER A 83 1.12 1.79 21.00
CA SER A 83 0.00 1.68 20.07
C SER A 83 0.15 0.53 19.09
N ARG A 84 1.39 0.25 18.64
CA ARG A 84 1.71 -0.90 17.77
C ARG A 84 1.48 -2.22 18.51
N VAL A 85 1.97 -2.35 19.75
CA VAL A 85 1.79 -3.56 20.56
C VAL A 85 0.32 -3.84 20.83
N ILE A 86 -0.45 -2.83 21.26
CA ILE A 86 -1.90 -2.96 21.49
C ILE A 86 -2.60 -3.44 20.21
N SER A 87 -2.26 -2.84 19.07
CA SER A 87 -2.83 -3.25 17.78
C SER A 87 -2.46 -4.67 17.37
N GLN A 88 -1.26 -5.13 17.71
CA GLN A 88 -0.81 -6.50 17.49
C GLN A 88 -1.59 -7.49 18.37
N TYR A 89 -1.77 -7.19 19.65
CA TYR A 89 -2.52 -8.00 20.59
C TYR A 89 -3.95 -8.26 20.11
N TYR A 90 -4.73 -7.21 19.85
CA TYR A 90 -6.12 -7.36 19.37
C TYR A 90 -6.20 -8.08 18.02
N HIS A 91 -5.19 -7.90 17.16
CA HIS A 91 -5.12 -8.59 15.89
C HIS A 91 -4.92 -10.11 16.04
N VAL A 92 -4.05 -10.52 16.97
CA VAL A 92 -3.80 -11.94 17.27
C VAL A 92 -5.01 -12.54 17.97
N ARG A 93 -5.58 -11.85 18.98
CA ARG A 93 -6.78 -12.31 19.72
C ARG A 93 -7.98 -12.52 18.81
N LYS A 94 -8.25 -11.61 17.86
CA LYS A 94 -9.32 -11.75 16.86
C LYS A 94 -9.17 -12.98 15.96
N ARG A 95 -7.95 -13.51 15.81
CA ARG A 95 -7.61 -14.64 14.94
C ARG A 95 -7.20 -15.89 15.74
N ALA A 96 -7.52 -15.94 17.02
CA ALA A 96 -7.12 -17.02 17.91
C ALA A 96 -7.88 -18.35 17.66
N THR A 97 -8.79 -18.40 16.70
CA THR A 97 -9.55 -19.63 16.39
C THR A 97 -8.73 -20.65 15.60
N GLU A 98 -7.62 -20.26 14.94
CA GLU A 98 -6.86 -21.15 14.05
C GLU A 98 -5.33 -20.91 14.08
N GLY A 99 -4.56 -21.97 13.85
CA GLY A 99 -3.12 -21.92 13.58
C GLY A 99 -2.25 -21.41 14.74
N LEU A 100 -1.19 -20.66 14.41
CA LEU A 100 -0.16 -20.20 15.35
C LEU A 100 -0.64 -19.14 16.37
N ASN A 101 -1.91 -18.72 16.31
CA ASN A 101 -2.49 -17.69 17.17
C ASN A 101 -3.42 -18.24 18.26
N GLN A 102 -3.65 -19.57 18.29
CA GLN A 102 -4.55 -20.23 19.24
C GLN A 102 -4.26 -19.90 20.71
N PHE A 103 -3.00 -19.62 21.05
CA PHE A 103 -2.60 -19.28 22.41
C PHE A 103 -3.28 -18.00 22.96
N ALA A 104 -3.73 -17.08 22.11
CA ALA A 104 -4.13 -15.73 22.53
C ALA A 104 -5.64 -15.53 22.74
N GLY A 105 -6.47 -16.57 22.60
CA GLY A 105 -7.92 -16.42 22.52
C GLY A 105 -8.56 -15.78 23.75
N GLU A 106 -8.13 -16.22 24.93
CA GLU A 106 -8.65 -15.76 26.22
C GLU A 106 -7.65 -14.93 27.03
N MET A 107 -6.41 -14.78 26.54
CA MET A 107 -5.37 -14.02 27.26
C MET A 107 -5.70 -12.54 27.31
N GLU A 108 -5.55 -11.96 28.49
CA GLU A 108 -5.53 -10.51 28.64
C GLU A 108 -4.19 -9.92 28.20
N LEU A 109 -4.13 -8.60 27.95
CA LEU A 109 -2.95 -7.96 27.36
C LEU A 109 -1.68 -8.17 28.21
N ALA A 110 -1.80 -8.07 29.54
CA ALA A 110 -0.68 -8.31 30.44
C ALA A 110 -0.16 -9.76 30.32
N GLU A 111 -1.06 -10.75 30.31
CA GLU A 111 -0.71 -12.17 30.15
C GLU A 111 -0.06 -12.43 28.79
N PHE A 112 -0.59 -11.81 27.73
CA PHE A 112 -0.05 -11.90 26.38
C PHE A 112 1.41 -11.43 26.32
N MET A 113 1.75 -10.36 27.04
CA MET A 113 3.12 -9.83 27.09
C MET A 113 4.12 -10.76 27.78
N HIS A 114 3.67 -11.50 28.80
CA HIS A 114 4.52 -12.47 29.52
C HIS A 114 4.57 -13.83 28.82
N HIS A 115 3.59 -14.16 27.98
CA HIS A 115 3.57 -15.40 27.23
C HIS A 115 4.72 -15.47 26.20
N LYS A 116 5.40 -16.62 26.11
CA LYS A 116 6.59 -16.82 25.26
C LYS A 116 6.40 -16.36 23.81
N GLN A 117 5.26 -16.67 23.20
CA GLN A 117 4.95 -16.28 21.82
C GLN A 117 4.51 -14.82 21.71
N GLY A 118 3.74 -14.32 22.69
CA GLY A 118 3.24 -12.94 22.67
C GLY A 118 4.37 -11.93 22.91
N ARG A 119 5.26 -12.22 23.86
CA ARG A 119 6.46 -11.41 24.14
C ARG A 119 7.29 -11.13 22.88
N LYS A 120 7.50 -12.14 22.03
CA LYS A 120 8.23 -11.99 20.76
C LYS A 120 7.56 -11.04 19.77
N LEU A 121 6.24 -10.90 19.82
CA LEU A 121 5.45 -10.01 18.96
C LEU A 121 5.33 -8.59 19.54
N CYS A 122 5.59 -8.43 20.83
CA CYS A 122 5.54 -7.17 21.55
C CYS A 122 6.89 -6.45 21.55
N ARG A 123 7.91 -7.10 22.10
CA ARG A 123 9.15 -6.46 22.56
C ARG A 123 10.07 -6.01 21.43
N ASN A 124 10.32 -4.70 21.38
CA ASN A 124 11.26 -4.00 20.49
C ASN A 124 11.19 -4.51 19.04
N LEU A 125 9.98 -4.78 18.55
CA LEU A 125 9.79 -5.49 17.28
C LEU A 125 10.31 -4.65 16.11
N GLN A 126 10.10 -3.33 16.13
CA GLN A 126 10.52 -2.45 15.04
C GLN A 126 12.06 -2.42 14.95
N THR A 127 12.73 -2.29 16.10
CA THR A 127 14.18 -2.32 16.24
C THR A 127 14.75 -3.66 15.78
N ARG A 128 14.11 -4.78 16.15
CA ARG A 128 14.52 -6.11 15.69
C ARG A 128 14.38 -6.27 14.18
N TYR A 129 13.29 -5.78 13.60
CA TYR A 129 13.06 -5.82 12.16
C TYR A 129 14.12 -5.06 11.34
N ILE A 130 14.54 -3.91 11.85
CA ILE A 130 15.42 -3.00 11.11
C ILE A 130 16.90 -3.24 11.44
N GLY A 131 17.23 -3.54 12.71
CA GLY A 131 18.60 -3.67 13.17
C GLY A 131 19.17 -5.09 13.09
N ARG A 132 18.32 -6.14 13.11
CA ARG A 132 18.84 -7.52 13.20
C ARG A 132 19.22 -8.05 11.82
N SER A 133 20.50 -7.89 11.51
CA SER A 133 21.13 -8.65 10.43
C SER A 133 21.32 -10.11 10.88
N LEU A 134 20.82 -11.03 10.07
CA LEU A 134 21.08 -12.45 10.17
C LEU A 134 22.09 -12.80 9.07
N GLU A 135 23.06 -13.65 9.38
CA GLU A 135 23.82 -14.29 8.32
C GLU A 135 22.88 -15.20 7.54
N VAL A 136 22.48 -14.74 6.34
CA VAL A 136 21.55 -15.48 5.48
C VAL A 136 22.06 -16.90 5.23
N GLY A 137 23.39 -17.10 5.18
CA GLY A 137 24.06 -18.40 5.12
C GLY A 137 23.65 -19.39 6.24
N GLN A 138 23.38 -18.90 7.45
CA GLN A 138 22.99 -19.74 8.59
C GLN A 138 21.51 -20.14 8.57
N LEU A 139 20.63 -19.39 7.89
CA LEU A 139 19.22 -19.77 7.69
C LEU A 139 19.10 -21.09 6.91
N TRP A 140 20.05 -21.37 6.00
CA TRP A 140 20.08 -22.58 5.18
C TRP A 140 20.42 -23.85 5.97
N ALA A 141 21.15 -23.72 7.09
CA ALA A 141 21.47 -24.85 7.95
C ALA A 141 20.24 -25.39 8.71
N HIS A 142 19.11 -24.66 8.69
CA HIS A 142 17.90 -25.01 9.42
C HIS A 142 16.64 -24.98 8.53
N PRO A 143 16.37 -26.05 7.76
CA PRO A 143 15.23 -26.14 6.84
C PRO A 143 13.85 -25.88 7.47
N ALA A 144 13.71 -26.11 8.79
CA ALA A 144 12.50 -25.82 9.55
C ALA A 144 12.16 -24.32 9.59
N VAL A 145 13.16 -23.43 9.43
CA VAL A 145 13.01 -21.97 9.48
C VAL A 145 12.42 -21.40 8.19
N LEU A 146 12.58 -22.10 7.06
CA LEU A 146 12.17 -21.61 5.73
C LEU A 146 10.64 -21.48 5.56
N ASN A 147 9.87 -22.21 6.37
CA ASN A 147 8.40 -22.20 6.36
C ASN A 147 7.78 -21.31 7.45
N ILE A 148 8.61 -20.72 8.32
CA ILE A 148 8.14 -19.90 9.43
C ILE A 148 8.16 -18.43 8.98
N PRO A 149 7.07 -17.67 9.19
CA PRO A 149 7.07 -16.22 8.96
C PRO A 149 8.25 -15.55 9.69
N PRO A 150 9.03 -14.68 9.02
CA PRO A 150 10.28 -14.19 9.59
C PRO A 150 10.09 -13.38 10.89
N ASP A 151 8.91 -12.77 11.13
CA ASP A 151 8.54 -12.12 12.41
C ASP A 151 8.67 -13.04 13.62
N ARG A 152 8.51 -14.35 13.41
CA ARG A 152 8.55 -15.36 14.48
C ARG A 152 9.96 -15.88 14.75
N PHE A 153 10.91 -15.61 13.86
CA PHE A 153 12.29 -16.07 13.94
C PHE A 153 13.22 -15.12 14.73
N PHE A 154 12.85 -13.85 14.87
CA PHE A 154 13.67 -12.94 15.67
C PHE A 154 13.64 -13.37 17.15
N ASP A 155 14.79 -13.64 17.76
CA ASP A 155 14.85 -13.80 19.22
C ASP A 155 14.57 -12.47 19.92
N ASP A 156 14.13 -12.57 21.17
CA ASP A 156 13.94 -11.44 22.06
C ASP A 156 15.30 -10.92 22.56
N LEU A 157 16.00 -10.20 21.67
CA LEU A 157 17.28 -9.55 21.96
C LEU A 157 17.02 -8.05 22.16
N ALA A 158 17.24 -7.57 23.38
CA ALA A 158 17.40 -6.15 23.64
C ALA A 158 18.90 -5.87 23.80
N SER A 159 19.47 -5.12 22.87
CA SER A 159 20.87 -4.68 22.93
C SER A 159 20.98 -3.25 22.40
N PRO A 160 21.70 -2.34 23.08
CA PRO A 160 21.98 -1.01 22.55
C PRO A 160 22.64 -1.03 21.16
N LEU A 161 23.48 -2.05 20.89
CA LEU A 161 24.08 -2.25 19.57
C LEU A 161 23.03 -2.46 18.47
N LEU A 162 21.94 -3.17 18.80
CA LEU A 162 20.85 -3.42 17.87
C LEU A 162 20.11 -2.12 17.52
N LEU A 163 19.92 -1.23 18.49
CA LEU A 163 19.30 0.08 18.27
C LEU A 163 20.18 0.96 17.39
N GLU A 164 21.48 1.05 17.67
CA GLU A 164 22.40 1.83 16.85
C GLU A 164 22.44 1.31 15.41
N GLN A 165 22.48 -0.02 15.22
CA GLN A 165 22.37 -0.61 13.88
C GLN A 165 21.03 -0.27 13.20
N ALA A 166 19.92 -0.29 13.95
CA ALA A 166 18.61 0.05 13.43
C ALA A 166 18.52 1.51 12.98
N LYS A 167 19.08 2.45 13.77
CA LYS A 167 19.16 3.87 13.40
C LYS A 167 20.04 4.09 12.17
N GLN A 168 21.20 3.43 12.11
CA GLN A 168 22.09 3.48 10.94
C GLN A 168 21.39 2.98 9.68
N ASN A 169 20.65 1.88 9.78
CA ASN A 169 19.88 1.35 8.65
C ASN A 169 18.76 2.32 8.25
N LEU A 170 18.00 2.88 9.21
CA LEU A 170 16.97 3.88 8.92
C LEU A 170 17.51 5.11 8.20
N ASN A 171 18.72 5.59 8.54
CA ASN A 171 19.35 6.72 7.86
C ASN A 171 19.60 6.45 6.37
N GLY A 172 19.80 5.19 5.99
CA GLY A 172 20.02 4.78 4.60
C GLY A 172 18.73 4.45 3.84
N PHE A 173 17.57 4.47 4.49
CA PHE A 173 16.31 4.15 3.81
C PHE A 173 15.90 5.27 2.87
N PHE A 174 15.28 4.89 1.75
CA PHE A 174 14.74 5.86 0.78
C PHE A 174 13.51 6.59 1.32
N PHE A 175 12.80 5.96 2.26
CA PHE A 175 11.61 6.52 2.88
C PHE A 175 11.33 5.88 4.24
N VAL A 176 10.98 6.72 5.22
CA VAL A 176 10.49 6.31 6.55
C VAL A 176 9.19 7.06 6.84
N GLY A 177 8.06 6.34 6.83
CA GLY A 177 6.75 6.89 7.17
C GLY A 177 6.35 6.59 8.60
N LEU A 178 5.43 7.38 9.15
CA LEU A 178 4.88 7.16 10.49
C LEU A 178 3.36 6.98 10.44
N THR A 179 2.86 5.99 11.16
CA THR A 179 1.43 5.66 11.19
C THR A 179 0.60 6.80 11.78
N GLU A 180 1.09 7.49 12.80
CA GLU A 180 0.45 8.62 13.47
C GLU A 180 0.33 9.83 12.52
N TYR A 181 1.32 10.00 11.64
CA TYR A 181 1.41 11.06 10.63
C TYR A 181 1.19 10.50 9.22
N TYR A 182 0.19 9.62 9.07
CA TYR A 182 -0.03 8.85 7.84
C TYR A 182 -0.22 9.73 6.61
N ASP A 183 -1.06 10.76 6.68
CA ASP A 183 -1.38 11.63 5.54
C ASP A 183 -0.11 12.27 4.97
N ILE A 184 0.68 12.95 5.81
CA ILE A 184 1.92 13.62 5.36
C ILE A 184 3.02 12.61 4.98
N SER A 185 3.06 11.44 5.63
CA SER A 185 3.97 10.35 5.25
C SER A 185 3.63 9.82 3.85
N MET A 186 2.36 9.63 3.54
CA MET A 186 1.93 9.19 2.21
C MET A 186 2.15 10.26 1.16
N LEU A 187 1.92 11.54 1.46
CA LEU A 187 2.23 12.64 0.55
C LEU A 187 3.73 12.66 0.22
N LEU A 188 4.60 12.51 1.22
CA LEU A 188 6.04 12.37 0.99
C LEU A 188 6.39 11.18 0.08
N LEU A 189 5.79 10.01 0.32
CA LEU A 189 6.02 8.84 -0.53
C LEU A 189 5.52 9.06 -1.97
N CYS A 190 4.32 9.64 -2.11
CA CYS A 190 3.75 9.98 -3.42
C CYS A 190 4.62 10.99 -4.17
N HIS A 191 5.17 11.98 -3.47
CA HIS A 191 6.12 12.94 -4.04
C HIS A 191 7.37 12.22 -4.53
N LYS A 192 8.04 11.42 -3.69
CA LYS A 192 9.23 10.65 -4.05
C LYS A 192 9.00 9.73 -5.26
N LEU A 193 7.81 9.12 -5.38
CA LEU A 193 7.44 8.21 -6.46
C LEU A 193 6.75 8.88 -7.66
N ALA A 194 6.47 10.18 -7.59
CA ALA A 194 5.61 10.88 -8.56
C ALA A 194 4.29 10.13 -8.82
N ALA A 195 3.65 9.63 -7.76
CA ALA A 195 2.42 8.84 -7.81
C ALA A 195 1.20 9.67 -7.37
N LEU A 196 0.01 9.25 -7.79
CA LEU A 196 -1.25 9.88 -7.39
C LEU A 196 -1.50 9.66 -5.89
N PRO A 197 -1.68 10.73 -5.07
CA PRO A 197 -2.03 10.57 -3.67
C PRO A 197 -3.46 10.04 -3.47
N GLU A 198 -3.61 9.00 -2.66
CA GLU A 198 -4.91 8.48 -2.21
C GLU A 198 -4.93 8.33 -0.68
N LEU A 199 -5.28 9.42 0.02
CA LEU A 199 -5.24 9.48 1.49
C LEU A 199 -6.47 8.85 2.15
N ASP A 200 -7.56 8.68 1.40
CA ASP A 200 -8.82 8.12 1.93
C ASP A 200 -8.75 6.62 2.24
N ALA A 201 -7.74 5.92 1.73
CA ALA A 201 -7.56 4.48 1.92
C ALA A 201 -7.36 4.06 3.39
N VAL A 202 -6.98 4.99 4.28
CA VAL A 202 -6.63 4.68 5.69
C VAL A 202 -7.70 5.04 6.72
N LYS A 203 -8.84 5.63 6.33
CA LYS A 203 -9.97 5.75 7.25
C LYS A 203 -10.61 4.39 7.61
N ARG A 204 -10.10 3.27 7.09
CA ARG A 204 -10.52 1.91 7.40
C ARG A 204 -9.52 1.18 8.31
N ARG A 205 -9.72 1.34 9.62
CA ARG A 205 -9.61 0.34 10.72
C ARG A 205 -9.32 1.09 12.02
N GLU A 206 -10.41 1.41 12.71
CA GLU A 206 -10.54 1.63 14.17
C GLU A 206 -9.32 2.28 14.86
N ARG A 207 -9.34 3.61 14.96
CA ARG A 207 -8.59 4.33 15.99
C ARG A 207 -9.56 4.73 17.10
N GLU A 208 -9.04 4.71 18.33
CA GLU A 208 -9.58 5.22 19.61
C GLU A 208 -10.30 4.27 20.57
N ARG A 209 -10.90 3.14 20.16
CA ARG A 209 -11.67 2.33 21.12
C ARG A 209 -10.83 1.48 22.08
N ASP A 210 -9.59 1.15 21.72
CA ASP A 210 -8.82 0.12 22.42
C ASP A 210 -7.81 0.66 23.46
N ALA A 211 -7.19 1.82 23.22
CA ALA A 211 -6.20 2.38 24.14
C ALA A 211 -6.83 2.94 25.43
N LYS A 212 -8.09 3.42 25.38
CA LYS A 212 -8.82 3.96 26.54
C LYS A 212 -9.23 2.91 27.58
N ARG A 213 -8.92 1.63 27.37
CA ARG A 213 -9.26 0.51 28.27
C ARG A 213 -8.04 -0.17 28.89
N VAL A 214 -6.82 0.29 28.60
CA VAL A 214 -5.60 -0.32 29.13
C VAL A 214 -5.21 0.36 30.45
N PRO A 215 -5.03 -0.38 31.56
CA PRO A 215 -4.59 0.19 32.83
C PRO A 215 -3.23 0.89 32.71
N THR A 216 -3.03 1.99 33.45
CA THR A 216 -1.79 2.77 33.43
C THR A 216 -0.55 1.94 33.73
N GLU A 217 -0.65 0.99 34.66
CA GLU A 217 0.44 0.06 34.99
C GLU A 217 0.87 -0.78 33.78
N VAL A 218 -0.08 -1.26 32.98
CA VAL A 218 0.19 -2.03 31.76
C VAL A 218 0.84 -1.14 30.69
N LEU A 219 0.43 0.13 30.58
CA LEU A 219 1.07 1.09 29.67
C LEU A 219 2.53 1.35 30.05
N GLN A 220 2.82 1.57 31.34
CA GLN A 220 4.19 1.75 31.83
C GLN A 220 5.05 0.51 31.56
N HIS A 221 4.48 -0.68 31.76
CA HIS A 221 5.19 -1.93 31.45
C HIS A 221 5.47 -2.08 29.95
N LEU A 222 4.50 -1.72 29.10
CA LEU A 222 4.68 -1.70 27.64
C LEU A 222 5.81 -0.76 27.21
N GLU A 223 5.87 0.45 27.78
CA GLU A 223 6.94 1.41 27.52
C GLU A 223 8.30 0.86 27.95
N ALA A 224 8.37 0.26 29.15
CA ALA A 224 9.60 -0.31 29.69
C ALA A 224 10.14 -1.47 28.84
N GLU A 225 9.29 -2.37 28.36
CA GLU A 225 9.72 -3.48 27.48
C GLU A 225 10.08 -3.00 26.07
N ASN A 226 9.67 -1.79 25.65
CA ASN A 226 9.83 -1.28 24.28
C ASN A 226 10.73 -0.03 24.17
N GLN A 227 11.62 0.20 25.12
CA GLN A 227 12.49 1.40 25.14
C GLN A 227 13.30 1.62 23.85
N LEU A 228 13.79 0.55 23.21
CA LEU A 228 14.55 0.68 21.95
C LEU A 228 13.63 1.14 20.82
N ASP A 229 12.43 0.57 20.72
CA ASP A 229 11.43 1.03 19.75
C ASP A 229 11.00 2.49 20.02
N MET A 230 10.92 2.91 21.30
CA MET A 230 10.62 4.30 21.66
C MET A 230 11.69 5.26 21.12
N GLU A 231 12.96 4.90 21.29
CA GLU A 231 14.07 5.72 20.79
C GLU A 231 14.16 5.69 19.26
N LEU A 232 13.98 4.52 18.65
CA LEU A 232 13.93 4.37 17.20
C LEU A 232 12.79 5.18 16.57
N TYR A 233 11.62 5.20 17.21
CA TYR A 233 10.48 5.99 16.74
C TYR A 233 10.76 7.51 16.81
N ARG A 234 11.42 7.98 17.87
CA ARG A 234 11.88 9.39 17.95
C ARG A 234 12.88 9.72 16.83
N HIS A 235 13.80 8.81 16.54
CA HIS A 235 14.71 8.94 15.40
C HIS A 235 13.96 9.00 14.07
N GLY A 236 12.97 8.12 13.87
CA GLY A 236 12.11 8.11 12.69
C GLY A 236 11.32 9.41 12.48
N LYS A 237 10.84 10.05 13.56
CA LYS A 237 10.23 11.39 13.48
C LYS A 237 11.21 12.44 12.95
N THR A 238 12.45 12.40 13.42
CA THR A 238 13.50 13.32 12.96
C THR A 238 13.79 13.14 11.47
N LEU A 239 13.89 11.89 11.00
CA LEU A 239 14.07 11.56 9.59
C LEU A 239 12.88 12.03 8.73
N LEU A 240 11.64 11.84 9.20
CA LEU A 240 10.46 12.29 8.49
C LEU A 240 10.45 13.81 8.32
N VAL A 241 10.78 14.58 9.37
CA VAL A 241 10.87 16.05 9.29
C VAL A 241 11.96 16.48 8.31
N HIS A 242 13.14 15.86 8.39
CA HIS A 242 14.24 16.13 7.47
C HIS A 242 13.83 15.90 6.00
N ASP A 243 13.22 14.75 5.71
CA ASP A 243 12.80 14.42 4.36
C ASP A 243 11.66 15.31 3.86
N LEU A 244 10.71 15.68 4.72
CA LEU A 244 9.67 16.65 4.38
C LEU A 244 10.28 18.02 4.02
N ALA A 245 11.24 18.50 4.82
CA ALA A 245 11.94 19.75 4.59
C ALA A 245 12.66 19.74 3.24
N SER A 246 13.38 18.66 2.95
CA SER A 246 14.16 18.53 1.71
C SER A 246 13.28 18.32 0.47
N GLU A 247 12.28 17.43 0.53
CA GLU A 247 11.49 17.04 -0.65
C GLU A 247 10.47 18.10 -1.05
N PHE A 248 9.92 18.84 -0.08
CA PHE A 248 8.96 19.91 -0.34
C PHE A 248 9.58 21.31 -0.27
N ASN A 249 10.90 21.42 -0.10
CA ASN A 249 11.63 22.69 -0.01
C ASN A 249 11.07 23.62 1.09
N LEU A 250 10.96 23.09 2.31
CA LEU A 250 10.47 23.77 3.51
C LEU A 250 11.63 23.94 4.52
N PRO A 251 12.62 24.80 4.26
CA PRO A 251 13.79 24.95 5.13
C PRO A 251 13.44 25.38 6.56
N GLU A 252 12.32 26.07 6.76
CA GLU A 252 11.87 26.57 8.05
C GLU A 252 11.58 25.47 9.08
N ILE A 253 11.13 24.28 8.65
CA ILE A 253 10.77 23.20 9.58
C ILE A 253 12.00 22.44 10.08
N ALA A 254 13.15 22.55 9.40
CA ALA A 254 14.37 21.84 9.76
C ALA A 254 14.96 22.31 11.11
N SER A 255 14.69 23.55 11.51
CA SER A 255 15.12 24.12 12.79
C SER A 255 14.08 24.04 13.91
N MET A 256 12.86 23.58 13.61
CA MET A 256 11.80 23.48 14.60
C MET A 256 11.97 22.24 15.49
N PRO A 257 11.44 22.25 16.73
CA PRO A 257 11.20 21.02 17.47
C PRO A 257 10.38 20.05 16.60
N VAL A 258 10.77 18.77 16.61
CA VAL A 258 10.24 17.75 15.69
C VAL A 258 8.72 17.66 15.71
N GLU A 259 8.11 17.71 16.90
CA GLU A 259 6.66 17.68 17.08
C GLU A 259 5.99 18.90 16.43
N ALA A 260 6.52 20.09 16.68
CA ALA A 260 5.99 21.34 16.10
C ALA A 260 6.14 21.36 14.57
N ALA A 261 7.25 20.82 14.04
CA ALA A 261 7.45 20.68 12.59
C ALA A 261 6.39 19.77 11.96
N LEU A 262 6.12 18.61 12.58
CA LEU A 262 5.14 17.66 12.08
C LEU A 262 3.72 18.24 12.11
N ASP A 263 3.36 18.95 13.17
CA ASP A 263 2.07 19.64 13.29
C ASP A 263 1.95 20.76 12.23
N TYR A 264 2.98 21.57 12.06
CA TYR A 264 3.06 22.63 11.06
C TYR A 264 2.81 22.11 9.63
N VAL A 265 3.45 20.99 9.27
CA VAL A 265 3.29 20.36 7.95
C VAL A 265 1.91 19.72 7.82
N ASN A 266 1.40 19.08 8.87
CA ASN A 266 0.09 18.44 8.86
C ASN A 266 -1.06 19.44 8.63
N GLU A 267 -0.96 20.65 9.19
CA GLU A 267 -1.88 21.75 8.90
C GLU A 267 -1.84 22.22 7.44
N ARG A 268 -0.73 21.98 6.73
CA ARG A 268 -0.48 22.42 5.34
C ARG A 268 -0.53 21.28 4.33
N LYS A 269 -1.14 20.15 4.68
CA LYS A 269 -1.19 18.96 3.81
C LYS A 269 -1.81 19.20 2.43
N SER A 270 -2.69 20.20 2.27
CA SER A 270 -3.21 20.63 0.97
C SER A 270 -2.10 21.06 0.02
N ASN A 271 -1.15 21.86 0.49
CA ASN A 271 -0.04 22.38 -0.30
C ASN A 271 0.90 21.24 -0.74
N LEU A 272 1.16 20.30 0.16
CA LEU A 272 1.92 19.09 -0.15
C LEU A 272 1.19 18.23 -1.20
N SER A 273 -0.14 18.12 -1.09
CA SER A 273 -0.96 17.40 -2.06
C SER A 273 -0.90 18.05 -3.45
N GLU A 274 -0.97 19.37 -3.54
CA GLU A 274 -0.81 20.09 -4.81
C GLU A 274 0.57 19.86 -5.43
N ALA A 275 1.64 19.90 -4.63
CA ALA A 275 2.99 19.59 -5.09
C ALA A 275 3.10 18.15 -5.62
N CYS A 276 2.46 17.18 -4.94
CA CYS A 276 2.37 15.79 -5.40
C CYS A 276 1.62 15.69 -6.74
N LEU A 277 0.46 16.32 -6.87
CA LEU A 277 -0.36 16.31 -8.09
C LEU A 277 0.39 16.95 -9.27
N SER A 278 1.10 18.05 -9.03
CA SER A 278 1.95 18.70 -10.03
C SER A 278 3.06 17.77 -10.54
N ARG A 279 3.73 17.07 -9.62
CA ARG A 279 4.78 16.11 -9.96
C ARG A 279 4.24 14.87 -10.67
N TYR A 280 3.10 14.36 -10.21
CA TYR A 280 2.36 13.28 -10.84
C TYR A 280 1.94 13.64 -12.27
N GLY A 281 1.38 14.83 -12.48
CA GLY A 281 1.02 15.31 -13.82
C GLY A 281 2.25 15.41 -14.76
N ARG A 282 3.40 15.86 -14.27
CA ARG A 282 4.65 15.85 -15.06
C ARG A 282 5.07 14.44 -15.48
N ARG A 283 4.93 13.45 -14.59
CA ARG A 283 5.19 12.04 -14.92
C ARG A 283 4.21 11.54 -15.99
N MET A 284 2.91 11.73 -15.78
CA MET A 284 1.88 11.30 -16.73
C MET A 284 2.07 11.92 -18.11
N ARG A 285 2.49 13.20 -18.20
CA ARG A 285 2.85 13.86 -19.44
C ARG A 285 4.03 13.18 -20.15
N ALA A 286 5.07 12.83 -19.39
CA ALA A 286 6.27 12.18 -19.93
C ALA A 286 6.02 10.73 -20.38
N GLU A 287 5.02 10.08 -19.78
CA GLU A 287 4.60 8.70 -20.09
C GLU A 287 3.47 8.64 -21.12
N GLN A 288 3.09 9.77 -21.75
CA GLN A 288 2.00 9.81 -22.72
C GLN A 288 2.22 8.87 -23.91
N GLN A 289 1.17 8.17 -24.29
CA GLN A 289 1.11 7.23 -25.41
C GLN A 289 0.02 7.65 -26.39
N GLU A 290 0.20 7.31 -27.68
CA GLU A 290 -0.82 7.58 -28.69
C GLU A 290 -1.97 6.57 -28.64
N ASN A 291 -1.64 5.29 -28.51
CA ASN A 291 -2.55 4.20 -28.21
C ASN A 291 -2.28 3.74 -26.78
N TRP A 292 -3.32 3.40 -26.03
CA TRP A 292 -3.15 2.87 -24.67
C TRP A 292 -4.01 1.63 -24.47
N GLU A 293 -3.32 0.50 -24.35
CA GLU A 293 -3.90 -0.78 -23.97
C GLU A 293 -3.44 -1.12 -22.57
N TRP A 294 -4.40 -1.26 -21.68
CA TRP A 294 -4.15 -1.62 -20.30
C TRP A 294 -4.97 -2.84 -19.92
N ASP A 295 -4.33 -3.81 -19.31
CA ASP A 295 -5.00 -4.83 -18.52
C ASP A 295 -4.49 -4.81 -17.09
N VAL A 296 -5.26 -5.46 -16.23
CA VAL A 296 -5.02 -5.52 -14.79
C VAL A 296 -3.66 -6.07 -14.35
N SER A 297 -2.94 -6.78 -15.23
CA SER A 297 -1.57 -7.22 -14.94
C SER A 297 -0.57 -6.08 -14.94
N MET A 298 -0.91 -4.93 -15.50
CA MET A 298 -0.05 -3.76 -15.60
C MET A 298 -0.25 -2.79 -14.44
N ALA A 299 0.79 -2.02 -14.12
CA ALA A 299 0.70 -0.86 -13.26
C ALA A 299 -0.34 0.15 -13.80
N PHE A 300 -1.03 0.86 -12.91
CA PHE A 300 -1.89 1.98 -13.32
C PHE A 300 -2.11 2.98 -12.19
N GLN A 301 -2.58 4.16 -12.58
CA GLN A 301 -2.87 5.26 -11.68
C GLN A 301 -4.38 5.47 -11.60
N GLY A 302 -4.88 5.71 -10.39
CA GLY A 302 -6.30 5.72 -10.13
C GLY A 302 -6.65 5.52 -8.65
N THR A 303 -7.88 5.81 -8.30
CA THR A 303 -8.38 5.71 -6.91
C THR A 303 -9.66 4.89 -6.82
N GLY A 304 -10.00 4.41 -5.63
CA GLY A 304 -11.23 3.67 -5.39
C GLY A 304 -11.18 2.23 -5.91
N TRP A 305 -10.01 1.60 -5.89
CA TRP A 305 -9.81 0.21 -6.29
C TRP A 305 -9.29 -0.62 -5.13
N SER A 306 -9.82 -1.82 -5.00
CA SER A 306 -9.19 -2.87 -4.20
C SER A 306 -8.09 -3.60 -4.99
N ASP A 307 -7.31 -4.42 -4.30
CA ASP A 307 -6.17 -5.12 -4.91
C ASP A 307 -6.61 -6.00 -6.08
N ALA A 308 -5.67 -6.23 -7.00
CA ALA A 308 -5.88 -7.18 -8.07
C ALA A 308 -6.05 -8.58 -7.45
N HIS A 309 -7.24 -9.14 -7.61
CA HIS A 309 -7.50 -10.52 -7.25
C HIS A 309 -7.15 -11.40 -8.44
N GLY A 310 -6.27 -12.36 -8.16
CA GLY A 310 -5.98 -13.50 -9.01
C GLY A 310 -5.25 -14.51 -8.13
N ARG A 311 -5.98 -15.49 -7.59
CA ARG A 311 -5.30 -16.71 -7.12
C ARG A 311 -4.61 -17.35 -8.32
N LEU A 312 -3.58 -18.16 -8.10
CA LEU A 312 -2.98 -18.97 -9.17
C LEU A 312 -4.11 -19.68 -9.95
N GLY A 313 -4.27 -19.35 -11.25
CA GLY A 313 -5.26 -19.94 -12.15
C GLY A 313 -6.50 -19.08 -12.46
N GLU A 314 -6.72 -17.94 -11.80
CA GLU A 314 -7.81 -17.01 -12.14
C GLU A 314 -7.37 -15.93 -13.13
N THR A 315 -8.31 -15.43 -13.97
CA THR A 315 -8.07 -14.22 -14.77
C THR A 315 -7.95 -13.04 -13.82
N PRO A 316 -6.81 -12.34 -13.79
CA PRO A 316 -6.63 -11.24 -12.85
C PRO A 316 -7.67 -10.14 -13.13
N HIS A 317 -8.14 -9.47 -12.08
CA HIS A 317 -9.12 -8.39 -12.15
C HIS A 317 -9.03 -7.51 -10.90
N ARG A 318 -9.53 -6.28 -10.97
CA ARG A 318 -9.56 -5.33 -9.83
C ARG A 318 -10.99 -4.93 -9.52
N TRP A 319 -11.41 -5.08 -8.27
CA TRP A 319 -12.74 -4.64 -7.86
C TRP A 319 -12.76 -3.14 -7.55
N SER A 320 -13.73 -2.44 -8.13
CA SER A 320 -14.09 -1.07 -7.75
C SER A 320 -14.69 -1.05 -6.35
N GLY A 321 -14.50 0.06 -5.64
CA GLY A 321 -15.01 0.26 -4.29
C GLY A 321 -13.91 0.56 -3.27
N PRO A 322 -14.28 0.90 -2.03
CA PRO A 322 -15.64 0.83 -1.47
C PRO A 322 -16.53 2.05 -1.72
N LYS A 323 -15.98 3.10 -2.32
CA LYS A 323 -16.77 4.27 -2.69
C LYS A 323 -17.56 3.96 -3.96
N LEU A 324 -18.54 4.82 -4.24
CA LEU A 324 -19.35 4.73 -5.45
C LEU A 324 -18.60 5.16 -6.72
N ILE A 325 -17.43 5.77 -6.56
CA ILE A 325 -16.61 6.29 -7.66
C ILE A 325 -15.21 5.68 -7.58
N SER A 326 -14.74 5.19 -8.72
CA SER A 326 -13.36 4.72 -8.91
C SER A 326 -12.79 5.36 -10.18
N THR A 327 -11.53 5.79 -10.15
CA THR A 327 -10.92 6.52 -11.28
C THR A 327 -9.77 5.75 -11.90
N VAL A 328 -9.58 5.90 -13.21
CA VAL A 328 -8.38 5.44 -13.94
C VAL A 328 -7.81 6.63 -14.68
N ASP A 329 -6.52 6.87 -14.53
CA ASP A 329 -5.80 7.91 -15.25
C ASP A 329 -4.99 7.27 -16.37
N ALA A 330 -5.46 7.43 -17.60
CA ALA A 330 -4.81 6.92 -18.79
C ALA A 330 -3.76 7.93 -19.29
N PRO A 331 -2.48 7.53 -19.46
CA PRO A 331 -1.42 8.40 -19.96
C PRO A 331 -1.56 8.57 -21.48
N VAL A 332 -2.64 9.21 -21.91
CA VAL A 332 -2.89 9.62 -23.30
C VAL A 332 -3.16 11.12 -23.33
N ASP A 333 -3.07 11.75 -24.51
CA ASP A 333 -3.43 13.17 -24.63
C ASP A 333 -4.96 13.34 -24.48
N PRO A 334 -5.49 13.96 -23.40
CA PRO A 334 -6.93 14.03 -23.17
C PRO A 334 -7.67 14.93 -24.14
N ARG A 335 -6.95 15.71 -24.96
CA ARG A 335 -7.53 16.63 -25.95
C ARG A 335 -7.85 15.96 -27.29
N ARG A 336 -7.45 14.70 -27.48
CA ARG A 336 -7.76 13.90 -28.67
C ARG A 336 -9.03 13.09 -28.47
N ASP A 337 -9.64 12.68 -29.58
CA ASP A 337 -10.77 11.75 -29.56
C ASP A 337 -10.24 10.31 -29.57
N TYR A 338 -10.88 9.41 -28.83
CA TYR A 338 -10.53 8.00 -28.76
C TYR A 338 -11.75 7.09 -28.91
N GLU A 339 -11.57 5.99 -29.62
CA GLU A 339 -12.43 4.81 -29.44
C GLU A 339 -12.03 4.13 -28.14
N ILE A 340 -12.98 4.00 -27.22
CA ILE A 340 -12.77 3.32 -25.94
C ILE A 340 -13.44 1.94 -25.96
N THR A 341 -12.71 0.93 -25.49
CA THR A 341 -13.28 -0.37 -25.13
C THR A 341 -12.96 -0.69 -23.68
N ILE A 342 -13.99 -1.04 -22.91
CA ILE A 342 -13.88 -1.38 -21.48
C ILE A 342 -14.32 -2.82 -21.27
N HIS A 343 -13.45 -3.63 -20.69
CA HIS A 343 -13.73 -5.01 -20.32
C HIS A 343 -13.98 -5.12 -18.82
N ILE A 344 -15.19 -5.52 -18.46
CA ILE A 344 -15.60 -5.82 -17.08
C ILE A 344 -15.80 -7.33 -16.96
N LEU A 345 -15.11 -7.94 -16.00
CA LEU A 345 -15.19 -9.37 -15.75
C LEU A 345 -16.51 -9.75 -15.07
N ARG A 346 -16.97 -8.94 -14.12
CA ARG A 346 -18.16 -9.23 -13.30
C ARG A 346 -18.71 -7.96 -12.64
N PHE A 347 -20.00 -7.96 -12.35
CA PHE A 347 -20.65 -6.98 -11.47
C PHE A 347 -21.09 -7.64 -10.16
N MET A 348 -21.09 -6.90 -9.05
CA MET A 348 -21.62 -7.39 -7.79
C MET A 348 -23.15 -7.59 -7.84
N THR A 349 -23.86 -6.67 -8.48
CA THR A 349 -25.32 -6.72 -8.61
C THR A 349 -25.76 -6.44 -10.04
N GLY A 350 -26.96 -6.89 -10.41
CA GLY A 350 -27.58 -6.51 -11.69
C GLY A 350 -27.87 -5.02 -11.80
N ARG A 351 -28.00 -4.31 -10.65
CA ARG A 351 -28.16 -2.86 -10.62
C ARG A 351 -26.86 -2.16 -11.04
N ASN A 352 -25.71 -2.61 -10.53
CA ASN A 352 -24.40 -2.11 -10.95
C ASN A 352 -24.18 -2.30 -12.46
N GLN A 353 -24.65 -3.41 -13.04
CA GLN A 353 -24.55 -3.63 -14.48
C GLN A 353 -25.41 -2.65 -15.30
N ARG A 354 -26.64 -2.35 -14.85
CA ARG A 354 -27.60 -1.51 -15.61
C ARG A 354 -27.35 -0.01 -15.46
N GLN A 355 -26.73 0.40 -14.36
CA GLN A 355 -26.55 1.82 -13.98
C GLN A 355 -25.08 2.20 -13.83
N LEU A 356 -24.15 1.41 -14.39
CA LEU A 356 -22.75 1.84 -14.50
C LEU A 356 -22.68 3.03 -15.45
N GLU A 357 -22.14 4.14 -14.96
CA GLU A 357 -21.81 5.30 -15.79
C GLU A 357 -20.30 5.47 -15.81
N VAL A 358 -19.77 5.87 -16.97
CA VAL A 358 -18.37 6.26 -17.11
C VAL A 358 -18.34 7.72 -17.51
N HIS A 359 -17.51 8.49 -16.81
CA HIS A 359 -17.39 9.94 -16.96
C HIS A 359 -15.95 10.30 -17.29
N THR A 360 -15.82 11.45 -17.92
CA THR A 360 -14.57 12.19 -18.14
C THR A 360 -14.68 13.55 -17.46
N SER A 361 -13.63 14.39 -17.55
CA SER A 361 -13.69 15.77 -17.05
C SER A 361 -14.83 16.60 -17.67
N SER A 362 -15.27 16.28 -18.88
CA SER A 362 -16.35 16.97 -19.60
C SER A 362 -17.72 16.30 -19.42
N GLY A 363 -17.83 15.25 -18.59
CA GLY A 363 -19.09 14.57 -18.27
C GLY A 363 -19.18 13.12 -18.77
N PRO A 364 -20.40 12.55 -18.81
CA PRO A 364 -20.62 11.13 -19.10
C PRO A 364 -20.29 10.77 -20.55
N ILE A 365 -19.78 9.55 -20.76
CA ILE A 365 -19.54 8.98 -22.09
C ILE A 365 -20.58 7.91 -22.44
N SER A 366 -21.03 7.92 -23.70
CA SER A 366 -22.00 6.95 -24.20
C SER A 366 -21.32 5.63 -24.56
N LEU A 367 -21.59 4.58 -23.79
CA LEU A 367 -21.08 3.23 -24.04
C LEU A 367 -22.19 2.29 -24.54
N LYS A 368 -21.97 1.66 -25.69
CA LYS A 368 -22.77 0.52 -26.15
C LYS A 368 -22.21 -0.75 -25.50
N GLY A 369 -22.93 -1.25 -24.52
CA GLY A 369 -22.57 -2.44 -23.76
C GLY A 369 -23.12 -3.73 -24.35
N ARG A 370 -22.33 -4.80 -24.37
CA ARG A 370 -22.78 -6.17 -24.65
C ARG A 370 -22.31 -7.14 -23.57
N LYS A 371 -23.18 -8.08 -23.21
CA LYS A 371 -22.82 -9.18 -22.30
C LYS A 371 -21.91 -10.17 -23.03
N MET A 372 -20.84 -10.61 -22.38
CA MET A 372 -19.93 -11.65 -22.87
C MET A 372 -19.73 -12.69 -21.77
N GLY A 373 -20.48 -13.80 -21.83
CA GLY A 373 -20.49 -14.79 -20.76
C GLY A 373 -20.98 -14.18 -19.44
N SER A 374 -20.18 -14.28 -18.38
CA SER A 374 -20.41 -13.61 -17.09
C SER A 374 -19.94 -12.14 -17.06
N GLY A 375 -19.19 -11.70 -18.06
CA GLY A 375 -18.63 -10.35 -18.17
C GLY A 375 -19.42 -9.43 -19.10
N TRP A 376 -18.86 -8.24 -19.32
CA TRP A 376 -19.44 -7.16 -20.11
C TRP A 376 -18.35 -6.40 -20.85
N VAL A 377 -18.66 -6.02 -22.09
CA VAL A 377 -17.79 -5.17 -22.90
C VAL A 377 -18.57 -3.93 -23.31
N GLY A 378 -18.04 -2.76 -22.96
CA GLY A 378 -18.57 -1.46 -23.37
C GLY A 378 -17.69 -0.84 -24.42
N GLN A 379 -18.29 -0.33 -25.50
CA GLN A 379 -17.58 0.40 -26.54
C GLN A 379 -18.22 1.76 -26.77
N GLY A 380 -17.40 2.79 -27.00
CA GLY A 380 -17.90 4.14 -27.27
C GLY A 380 -16.81 5.07 -27.76
N ILE A 381 -17.12 6.35 -27.78
CA ILE A 381 -16.20 7.42 -28.17
C ILE A 381 -16.00 8.33 -26.96
N VAL A 382 -14.73 8.62 -26.67
CA VAL A 382 -14.33 9.70 -25.76
C VAL A 382 -13.91 10.86 -26.64
N ASN A 383 -14.64 11.98 -26.57
CA ASN A 383 -14.26 13.20 -27.28
C ASN A 383 -13.13 13.93 -26.54
N GLY A 384 -12.35 14.72 -27.26
CA GLY A 384 -11.34 15.59 -26.69
C GLY A 384 -11.88 16.50 -25.61
N GLN A 385 -11.14 16.60 -24.51
CA GLN A 385 -11.53 17.29 -23.29
C GLN A 385 -10.87 18.67 -23.19
N SER A 386 -11.59 19.64 -22.65
CA SER A 386 -11.01 20.92 -22.20
C SER A 386 -10.53 20.75 -20.77
N THR A 387 -9.27 20.35 -20.58
CA THR A 387 -8.66 20.12 -19.27
C THR A 387 -7.20 20.55 -19.24
N GLU A 388 -6.72 20.93 -18.05
CA GLU A 388 -5.30 21.17 -17.79
C GLU A 388 -4.53 19.89 -17.45
N ASP A 389 -5.26 18.81 -17.10
CA ASP A 389 -4.66 17.52 -16.79
C ASP A 389 -3.89 16.99 -18.02
N PRO A 390 -2.67 16.46 -17.83
CA PRO A 390 -1.89 15.90 -18.93
C PRO A 390 -2.24 14.42 -19.22
N PHE A 391 -3.41 13.96 -18.81
CA PHE A 391 -3.86 12.58 -18.96
C PHE A 391 -5.38 12.54 -19.06
N LEU A 392 -5.93 11.46 -19.62
CA LEU A 392 -7.37 11.24 -19.63
C LEU A 392 -7.80 10.52 -18.35
N ARG A 393 -8.59 11.19 -17.51
CA ARG A 393 -9.23 10.57 -16.35
C ARG A 393 -10.58 9.99 -16.73
N LEU A 394 -10.74 8.69 -16.50
CA LEU A 394 -12.00 7.97 -16.55
C LEU A 394 -12.52 7.76 -15.13
N SER A 395 -13.74 8.22 -14.85
CA SER A 395 -14.41 8.01 -13.57
C SER A 395 -15.56 7.03 -13.75
N PHE A 396 -15.55 5.94 -12.99
CA PHE A 396 -16.56 4.89 -13.02
C PHE A 396 -17.50 5.08 -11.83
N HIS A 397 -18.79 5.29 -12.11
CA HIS A 397 -19.82 5.57 -11.12
C HIS A 397 -20.75 4.36 -11.03
N VAL A 398 -20.88 3.80 -9.83
CA VAL A 398 -21.85 2.73 -9.54
C VAL A 398 -22.92 3.23 -8.56
N PRO A 399 -24.17 2.73 -8.67
CA PRO A 399 -25.25 3.14 -7.78
C PRO A 399 -25.08 2.60 -6.35
N GLU A 400 -24.33 1.51 -6.19
CA GLU A 400 -24.11 0.86 -4.90
C GLU A 400 -22.80 0.06 -4.89
N THR A 401 -22.25 -0.11 -3.69
CA THR A 401 -21.22 -1.10 -3.41
C THR A 401 -21.72 -2.04 -2.33
N VAL A 402 -21.58 -3.34 -2.55
CA VAL A 402 -22.06 -4.40 -1.64
C VAL A 402 -20.96 -5.41 -1.42
N SER A 403 -20.99 -6.13 -0.30
CA SER A 403 -20.07 -7.24 -0.04
C SER A 403 -20.69 -8.58 -0.41
N VAL A 404 -19.84 -9.62 -0.50
CA VAL A 404 -20.32 -10.98 -0.73
C VAL A 404 -21.14 -11.47 0.46
N ALA A 405 -20.76 -11.11 1.69
CA ALA A 405 -21.53 -11.42 2.90
C ALA A 405 -22.95 -10.84 2.86
N GLU A 406 -23.13 -9.59 2.39
CA GLU A 406 -24.45 -8.95 2.28
C GLU A 406 -25.35 -9.58 1.22
N LEU A 407 -24.74 -10.23 0.23
CA LEU A 407 -25.46 -10.99 -0.80
C LEU A 407 -25.76 -12.44 -0.38
N GLY A 408 -25.51 -12.80 0.89
CA GLY A 408 -25.72 -14.15 1.42
C GLY A 408 -24.63 -15.16 1.05
N GLY A 409 -23.45 -14.69 0.64
CA GLY A 409 -22.27 -15.52 0.37
C GLY A 409 -21.41 -15.74 1.62
N ASP A 410 -20.08 -15.86 1.42
CA ASP A 410 -19.11 -16.01 2.52
C ASP A 410 -19.26 -14.86 3.55
N PRO A 411 -19.62 -15.17 4.82
CA PRO A 411 -19.82 -14.15 5.84
C PRO A 411 -18.53 -13.40 6.21
N ASN A 412 -17.35 -13.93 5.87
CA ASN A 412 -16.08 -13.29 6.14
C ASN A 412 -15.68 -12.25 5.09
N ASP A 413 -16.29 -12.28 3.91
CA ASP A 413 -16.03 -11.31 2.84
C ASP A 413 -16.96 -10.10 2.98
N THR A 414 -16.50 -9.14 3.78
CA THR A 414 -17.19 -7.89 4.09
C THR A 414 -16.78 -6.73 3.18
N ASP A 415 -15.96 -6.98 2.16
CA ASP A 415 -15.45 -5.90 1.31
C ASP A 415 -16.53 -5.40 0.35
N LYS A 416 -16.84 -4.11 0.47
CA LYS A 416 -17.78 -3.41 -0.40
C LYS A 416 -17.19 -3.22 -1.79
N ARG A 417 -17.82 -3.80 -2.81
CA ARG A 417 -17.37 -3.79 -4.21
C ARG A 417 -18.48 -3.40 -5.18
N GLY A 418 -18.12 -2.86 -6.35
CA GLY A 418 -19.07 -2.51 -7.42
C GLY A 418 -19.01 -3.48 -8.61
N PHE A 419 -17.89 -3.46 -9.32
CA PHE A 419 -17.59 -4.30 -10.48
C PHE A 419 -16.11 -4.66 -10.54
N ALA A 420 -15.77 -5.73 -11.26
CA ALA A 420 -14.41 -6.21 -11.47
C ALA A 420 -13.91 -5.74 -12.84
N LEU A 421 -13.04 -4.73 -12.87
CA LEU A 421 -12.39 -4.26 -14.09
C LEU A 421 -11.31 -5.25 -14.54
N ARG A 422 -11.24 -5.49 -15.84
CA ARG A 422 -10.26 -6.39 -16.46
C ARG A 422 -9.28 -5.65 -17.37
N ALA A 423 -9.79 -4.81 -18.27
CA ALA A 423 -8.96 -4.11 -19.25
C ALA A 423 -9.67 -2.85 -19.78
N ILE A 424 -8.87 -1.90 -20.27
CA ILE A 424 -9.29 -0.70 -20.98
C ILE A 424 -8.39 -0.53 -22.20
N ILE A 425 -8.99 -0.22 -23.34
CA ILE A 425 -8.28 0.05 -24.59
C ILE A 425 -8.74 1.41 -25.10
N LEU A 426 -7.80 2.28 -25.46
CA LEU A 426 -8.01 3.60 -26.03
C LEU A 426 -7.24 3.72 -27.35
N ASN A 427 -7.95 3.64 -28.47
CA ASN A 427 -7.38 3.85 -29.80
C ASN A 427 -7.66 5.28 -30.27
N PRO A 428 -6.67 6.05 -30.73
CA PRO A 428 -6.89 7.42 -31.19
C PRO A 428 -7.73 7.43 -32.47
N ILE A 429 -8.73 8.31 -32.55
CA ILE A 429 -9.53 8.52 -33.76
C ILE A 429 -8.78 9.53 -34.66
N PRO A 430 -8.41 9.14 -35.90
CA PRO A 430 -7.77 10.07 -36.82
C PRO A 430 -8.66 11.27 -37.13
N ALA A 431 -8.08 12.46 -37.23
CA ALA A 431 -8.80 13.68 -37.59
C ALA A 431 -9.58 13.57 -38.93
N SER A 432 -9.14 12.69 -39.83
CA SER A 432 -9.79 12.41 -41.12
C SER A 432 -11.10 11.60 -41.03
N GLN A 433 -11.43 11.05 -39.86
CA GLN A 433 -12.64 10.24 -39.62
C GLN A 433 -13.72 11.00 -38.84
N LYS A 434 -13.48 12.27 -38.47
CA LYS A 434 -14.51 13.16 -37.91
C LYS A 434 -15.48 13.56 -39.03
N ARG A 435 -16.52 12.76 -39.26
CA ARG A 435 -17.63 13.07 -40.17
C ARG A 435 -18.84 13.55 -39.39
#